data_AF-A0A7X0VH28-F1
#
_entry.id   AF-A0A7X0VH28-F1
#
_cell.length_a   1.000
_cell.length_b   1.000
_cell.length_c   1.000
_cell.angle_alpha   90.00
_cell.angle_beta   90.00
_cell.angle_gamma   90.00
#
_symmetry.space_group_name_H-M   'P 1'
#
loop_
_entity.id
_entity.type
_entity.pdbx_description
1 polymer ?
#
loop_
_entity_poly.entity_id
_entity_poly.type
_entity_poly.pdbx_seq_one_letter_code
_entity_poly.pdbx_strand_id
1 'polypeptide(L)'
;MMSALLAISLVPVADRVSEAAAPAVAAGELKEGKLAFSYADKTGQRLLGFESSKPKRFVKAVYDPGKSLDIKYVKHQKVSDKSNGRQTAWNFDLDEGELYSIAKGHITPNDSVLLAEKDAFEGHTFLSYKPLSKGTFSKTVIAQIEKQKKRKVVKQGLIGQATPDVHIGLVEYAKAKGQKPLASLVLTTKRGPLFLDFVGNDDPTSTWRVDDGGTITPDMFHILFVTESKQGYSFAYEWSGAEGYSLEVLQQQGGKLRRVLQGSRYAAPV
;
A
#
# COMPACT_ATOMS: atom_id res chain seq x y z
N MET A 1 77.66 -7.95 -44.17
CA MET A 1 77.10 -7.43 -42.90
C MET A 1 75.99 -6.46 -43.25
N MET A 2 74.73 -6.89 -43.13
CA MET A 2 73.57 -6.04 -43.36
C MET A 2 72.48 -6.47 -42.37
N SER A 3 72.23 -5.61 -41.39
CA SER A 3 71.19 -5.73 -40.38
C SER A 3 69.82 -5.49 -41.02
N ALA A 4 68.83 -6.33 -40.69
CA ALA A 4 67.42 -6.05 -40.94
C ALA A 4 66.69 -5.97 -39.60
N LEU A 5 66.15 -4.78 -39.32
CA LEU A 5 65.25 -4.49 -38.19
C LEU A 5 63.93 -5.24 -38.38
N LEU A 6 63.49 -5.97 -37.35
CA LEU A 6 62.13 -6.50 -37.25
C LEU A 6 61.31 -5.56 -36.35
N ALA A 7 60.32 -4.87 -36.93
CA ALA A 7 59.39 -4.02 -36.19
C ALA A 7 58.30 -4.88 -35.55
N ILE A 8 58.16 -4.81 -34.23
CA ILE A 8 57.07 -5.42 -33.46
C ILE A 8 55.93 -4.40 -33.38
N SER A 9 54.80 -4.70 -34.01
CA SER A 9 53.55 -3.95 -33.88
C SER A 9 52.78 -4.39 -32.64
N LEU A 10 52.72 -3.50 -31.63
CA LEU A 10 51.85 -3.62 -30.47
C LEU A 10 50.41 -3.26 -30.87
N VAL A 11 49.50 -4.23 -30.80
CA VAL A 11 48.06 -4.00 -30.89
C VAL A 11 47.55 -3.64 -29.48
N PRO A 12 46.81 -2.53 -29.29
CA PRO A 12 46.23 -2.21 -28.00
C PRO A 12 45.02 -3.13 -27.76
N VAL A 13 45.05 -3.87 -26.64
CA VAL A 13 43.88 -4.59 -26.12
C VAL A 13 42.97 -3.54 -25.50
N ALA A 14 41.84 -3.26 -26.17
CA ALA A 14 40.80 -2.41 -25.61
C ALA A 14 40.06 -3.20 -24.52
N ASP A 15 40.24 -2.78 -23.26
CA ASP A 15 39.42 -3.22 -22.13
C ASP A 15 37.95 -2.86 -22.41
N ARG A 16 37.15 -3.88 -22.71
CA ARG A 16 35.69 -3.75 -22.69
C ARG A 16 35.26 -3.67 -21.24
N VAL A 17 35.00 -2.45 -20.78
CA VAL A 17 34.19 -2.23 -19.58
C VAL A 17 32.83 -2.88 -19.85
N SER A 18 32.58 -3.99 -19.16
CA SER A 18 31.28 -4.65 -19.12
C SER A 18 30.27 -3.67 -18.54
N GLU A 19 29.49 -3.03 -19.40
CA GLU A 19 28.28 -2.31 -19.02
C GLU A 19 27.34 -3.31 -18.36
N ALA A 20 27.29 -3.29 -17.03
CA ALA A 20 26.41 -4.13 -16.25
C ALA A 20 24.97 -3.86 -16.70
N ALA A 21 24.36 -4.87 -17.33
CA ALA A 21 22.95 -4.82 -17.70
C ALA A 21 22.14 -4.43 -16.46
N ALA A 22 21.37 -3.35 -16.57
CA ALA A 22 20.39 -3.00 -15.55
C ALA A 22 19.55 -4.25 -15.24
N PRO A 23 19.34 -4.60 -13.96
CA PRO A 23 18.62 -5.82 -13.62
C PRO A 23 17.25 -5.79 -14.30
N ALA A 24 16.94 -6.84 -15.07
CA ALA A 24 15.63 -7.05 -15.62
C ALA A 24 14.59 -6.81 -14.52
N VAL A 25 13.61 -5.93 -14.77
CA VAL A 25 12.55 -5.63 -13.81
C VAL A 25 12.02 -6.96 -13.28
N ALA A 26 12.31 -7.24 -12.01
CA ALA A 26 12.04 -8.56 -11.49
C ALA A 26 10.52 -8.69 -11.35
N ALA A 27 9.89 -9.43 -12.27
CA ALA A 27 8.46 -9.75 -12.20
C ALA A 27 8.03 -10.03 -10.75
N GLY A 28 6.95 -9.40 -10.28
CA GLY A 28 6.50 -9.48 -8.89
C GLY A 28 6.96 -8.35 -7.96
N GLU A 29 7.71 -7.35 -8.44
CA GLU A 29 8.00 -6.12 -7.68
C GLU A 29 6.98 -5.01 -8.00
N LEU A 30 6.32 -4.47 -6.97
CA LEU A 30 5.43 -3.32 -7.14
C LEU A 30 6.20 -2.01 -7.20
N LYS A 31 5.78 -1.09 -8.07
CA LYS A 31 6.43 0.21 -8.26
C LYS A 31 5.46 1.35 -8.01
N GLU A 32 5.90 2.32 -7.20
CA GLU A 32 5.14 3.53 -6.88
C GLU A 32 4.60 4.22 -8.14
N GLY A 33 5.48 4.45 -9.13
CA GLY A 33 5.11 5.17 -10.37
C GLY A 33 4.01 4.50 -11.20
N LYS A 34 3.69 3.22 -10.95
CA LYS A 34 2.62 2.46 -11.64
C LYS A 34 1.30 2.42 -10.87
N LEU A 35 1.25 3.05 -9.71
CA LEU A 35 0.11 3.04 -8.80
C LEU A 35 -0.26 4.48 -8.42
N ALA A 36 -1.53 4.72 -8.14
CA ALA A 36 -2.01 5.97 -7.54
C ALA A 36 -3.28 5.71 -6.73
N PHE A 37 -3.62 6.59 -5.81
CA PHE A 37 -4.90 6.52 -5.10
C PHE A 37 -5.95 7.45 -5.74
N SER A 38 -7.22 7.08 -5.54
CA SER A 38 -8.41 7.80 -5.97
C SER A 38 -9.57 7.49 -5.03
N TYR A 39 -10.71 8.14 -5.23
CA TYR A 39 -11.95 7.81 -4.53
C TYR A 39 -13.17 7.81 -5.47
N ALA A 40 -14.19 7.04 -5.12
CA ALA A 40 -15.41 6.90 -5.91
C ALA A 40 -16.44 8.01 -5.64
N ASP A 41 -17.14 8.42 -6.69
CA ASP A 41 -18.28 9.34 -6.61
C ASP A 41 -19.54 8.68 -6.03
N LYS A 42 -20.64 9.43 -5.92
CA LYS A 42 -21.91 8.91 -5.35
C LYS A 42 -22.53 7.79 -6.18
N THR A 43 -22.21 7.73 -7.46
CA THR A 43 -22.76 6.72 -8.38
C THR A 43 -21.92 5.44 -8.37
N GLY A 44 -20.68 5.53 -7.90
CA GLY A 44 -19.73 4.43 -7.98
C GLY A 44 -19.21 4.17 -9.39
N GLN A 45 -19.42 5.09 -10.35
CA GLN A 45 -19.05 4.93 -11.76
C GLN A 45 -17.94 5.88 -12.20
N ARG A 46 -17.59 6.85 -11.35
CA ARG A 46 -16.51 7.81 -11.59
C ARG A 46 -15.53 7.77 -10.43
N LEU A 47 -14.26 7.97 -10.76
CA LEU A 47 -13.17 8.06 -9.80
C LEU A 47 -12.44 9.39 -9.97
N LEU A 48 -12.02 9.99 -8.86
CA LEU A 48 -11.17 11.17 -8.86
C LEU A 48 -9.81 10.78 -8.27
N GLY A 49 -8.78 10.77 -9.12
CA GLY A 49 -7.41 10.42 -8.76
C GLY A 49 -6.60 11.64 -8.31
N PHE A 50 -5.66 11.41 -7.39
CA PHE A 50 -4.83 12.47 -6.81
C PHE A 50 -3.58 12.81 -7.66
N GLU A 51 -3.13 11.87 -8.51
CA GLU A 51 -1.92 12.02 -9.32
C GLU A 51 -2.22 12.66 -10.68
N SER A 52 -1.63 13.82 -10.95
CA SER A 52 -1.85 14.59 -12.19
C SER A 52 -0.81 14.35 -13.28
N SER A 53 0.35 13.77 -12.94
CA SER A 53 1.35 13.39 -13.93
C SER A 53 0.88 12.16 -14.70
N LYS A 54 0.91 12.20 -16.03
CA LYS A 54 0.60 11.07 -16.95
C LYS A 54 -0.63 10.22 -16.53
N PRO A 55 -1.82 10.82 -16.34
CA PRO A 55 -2.96 10.11 -15.75
C PRO A 55 -3.55 9.02 -16.66
N LYS A 56 -3.38 9.17 -17.97
CA LYS A 56 -3.84 8.20 -18.98
C LYS A 56 -3.21 6.81 -18.88
N ARG A 57 -2.13 6.62 -18.11
CA ARG A 57 -1.44 5.34 -17.96
C ARG A 57 -2.23 4.34 -17.10
N PHE A 58 -3.06 4.85 -16.19
CA PHE A 58 -3.88 4.00 -15.33
C PHE A 58 -5.08 3.48 -16.09
N VAL A 59 -5.26 2.16 -16.05
CA VAL A 59 -6.31 1.45 -16.80
C VAL A 59 -7.10 0.47 -15.94
N LYS A 60 -6.68 0.24 -14.70
CA LYS A 60 -7.37 -0.59 -13.72
C LYS A 60 -7.67 0.19 -12.43
N ALA A 61 -8.80 -0.13 -11.82
CA ALA A 61 -9.18 0.28 -10.47
C ALA A 61 -9.31 -0.97 -9.59
N VAL A 62 -8.49 -1.09 -8.56
CA VAL A 62 -8.58 -2.12 -7.51
C VAL A 62 -9.28 -1.51 -6.31
N TYR A 63 -10.41 -2.07 -5.91
CA TYR A 63 -11.35 -1.43 -4.99
C TYR A 63 -11.83 -2.32 -3.84
N ASP A 64 -11.57 -3.62 -3.92
CA ASP A 64 -11.92 -4.61 -2.89
C ASP A 64 -11.04 -5.85 -3.18
N PRO A 65 -10.69 -6.69 -2.19
CA PRO A 65 -9.75 -7.76 -2.44
C PRO A 65 -10.21 -8.75 -3.51
N GLY A 66 -9.34 -8.93 -4.50
CA GLY A 66 -9.61 -9.78 -5.67
C GLY A 66 -10.54 -9.14 -6.70
N LYS A 67 -11.01 -7.89 -6.50
CA LYS A 67 -11.88 -7.19 -7.44
C LYS A 67 -11.17 -6.01 -8.08
N SER A 68 -11.30 -5.93 -9.41
CA SER A 68 -10.84 -4.80 -10.18
C SER A 68 -11.77 -4.51 -11.35
N LEU A 69 -11.85 -3.24 -11.75
CA LEU A 69 -12.59 -2.80 -12.93
C LEU A 69 -11.67 -2.11 -13.94
N ASP A 70 -12.03 -2.20 -15.21
CA ASP A 70 -11.40 -1.39 -16.26
C ASP A 70 -11.89 0.05 -16.16
N ILE A 71 -10.95 0.98 -16.24
CA ILE A 71 -11.21 2.41 -16.20
C ILE A 71 -10.64 3.12 -17.42
N LYS A 72 -11.20 4.29 -17.71
CA LYS A 72 -10.70 5.18 -18.76
C LYS A 72 -10.56 6.58 -18.21
N TYR A 73 -9.38 7.16 -18.41
CA TYR A 73 -9.16 8.57 -18.17
C TYR A 73 -10.11 9.42 -19.02
N VAL A 74 -10.74 10.41 -18.39
CA VAL A 74 -11.66 11.35 -19.03
C VAL A 74 -10.99 12.70 -19.22
N LYS A 75 -10.61 13.35 -18.12
CA LYS A 75 -10.03 14.70 -18.11
C LYS A 75 -9.47 15.04 -16.73
N HIS A 76 -8.69 16.12 -16.68
CA HIS A 76 -8.42 16.82 -15.43
C HIS A 76 -9.67 17.64 -15.06
N GLN A 77 -10.13 17.47 -13.82
CA GLN A 77 -11.22 18.23 -13.23
C GLN A 77 -10.62 19.32 -12.35
N LYS A 78 -10.92 20.58 -12.68
CA LYS A 78 -10.50 21.74 -11.89
C LYS A 78 -11.37 21.87 -10.64
N VAL A 79 -10.76 22.36 -9.56
CA VAL A 79 -11.49 22.76 -8.36
C VAL A 79 -12.55 23.82 -8.70
N SER A 80 -13.71 23.72 -8.06
CA SER A 80 -14.76 24.73 -8.03
C SER A 80 -14.61 25.63 -6.81
N ASP A 81 -14.98 26.91 -6.91
CA ASP A 81 -15.07 27.84 -5.78
C ASP A 81 -16.04 27.39 -4.67
N LYS A 82 -16.89 26.39 -4.96
CA LYS A 82 -17.81 25.77 -3.98
C LYS A 82 -17.21 24.55 -3.27
N SER A 83 -16.00 24.14 -3.63
CA SER A 83 -15.33 23.01 -2.99
C SER A 83 -15.14 23.29 -1.51
N ASN A 84 -15.44 22.29 -0.69
CA ASN A 84 -15.10 22.33 0.74
C ASN A 84 -13.75 21.67 1.04
N GLY A 85 -12.99 21.30 0.00
CA GLY A 85 -11.67 20.65 0.11
C GLY A 85 -11.70 19.21 0.62
N ARG A 86 -12.88 18.62 0.85
CA ARG A 86 -13.02 17.24 1.36
C ARG A 86 -13.05 16.26 0.21
N GLN A 87 -12.20 15.24 0.25
CA GLN A 87 -12.09 14.18 -0.74
C GLN A 87 -13.13 13.08 -0.45
N THR A 88 -14.39 13.46 -0.61
CA THR A 88 -15.56 12.60 -0.38
C THR A 88 -16.48 12.63 -1.58
N ALA A 89 -17.30 11.58 -1.75
CA ALA A 89 -18.28 11.54 -2.85
C ALA A 89 -19.25 12.74 -2.89
N TRP A 90 -19.41 13.49 -1.78
CA TRP A 90 -20.33 14.63 -1.60
C TRP A 90 -19.74 15.92 -2.14
N ASN A 91 -18.41 16.00 -2.22
CA ASN A 91 -17.67 17.13 -2.79
C ASN A 91 -17.05 16.76 -4.16
N PHE A 92 -17.23 15.53 -4.63
CA PHE A 92 -16.55 14.97 -5.80
C PHE A 92 -16.58 15.88 -7.04
N ASP A 93 -17.75 16.42 -7.42
CA ASP A 93 -17.88 17.26 -8.63
C ASP A 93 -17.30 18.68 -8.45
N LEU A 94 -16.93 19.04 -7.22
CA LEU A 94 -16.37 20.35 -6.85
C LEU A 94 -14.85 20.26 -6.61
N ASP A 95 -14.34 19.08 -6.34
CA ASP A 95 -12.94 18.84 -5.98
C ASP A 95 -12.03 18.79 -7.20
N GLU A 96 -10.73 19.02 -6.99
CA GLU A 96 -9.73 18.88 -8.04
C GLU A 96 -9.23 17.44 -8.15
N GLY A 97 -8.97 17.00 -9.39
CA GLY A 97 -8.24 15.76 -9.61
C GLY A 97 -8.44 15.19 -11.01
N GLU A 98 -7.90 14.00 -11.21
CA GLU A 98 -7.96 13.31 -12.50
C GLU A 98 -9.21 12.43 -12.57
N LEU A 99 -10.13 12.75 -13.48
CA LEU A 99 -11.40 12.07 -13.61
C LEU A 99 -11.23 10.80 -14.45
N TYR A 100 -11.67 9.67 -13.91
CA TYR A 100 -11.78 8.40 -14.60
C TYR A 100 -13.23 7.93 -14.64
N SER A 101 -13.58 7.20 -15.70
CA SER A 101 -14.87 6.54 -15.87
C SER A 101 -14.69 5.03 -15.78
N ILE A 102 -15.68 4.35 -15.20
CA ILE A 102 -15.74 2.90 -15.11
C ILE A 102 -16.61 2.38 -16.25
N ALA A 103 -16.07 1.48 -17.07
CA ALA A 103 -16.78 1.02 -18.29
C ALA A 103 -17.97 0.09 -17.97
N LYS A 104 -17.80 -0.79 -16.99
CA LYS A 104 -18.81 -1.76 -16.55
C LYS A 104 -18.62 -2.07 -15.07
N GLY A 105 -19.73 -2.13 -14.34
CA GLY A 105 -19.72 -2.34 -12.89
C GLY A 105 -19.86 -1.04 -12.10
N HIS A 106 -19.75 -1.14 -10.79
CA HIS A 106 -19.76 -0.02 -9.87
C HIS A 106 -18.85 -0.35 -8.68
N ILE A 107 -18.32 0.70 -8.07
CA ILE A 107 -17.58 0.66 -6.80
C ILE A 107 -18.49 1.26 -5.73
N THR A 108 -18.38 0.83 -4.46
CA THR A 108 -19.18 1.43 -3.40
C THR A 108 -18.91 2.94 -3.36
N PRO A 109 -19.94 3.78 -3.25
CA PRO A 109 -19.75 5.22 -3.14
C PRO A 109 -18.79 5.58 -2.01
N ASN A 110 -17.93 6.56 -2.26
CA ASN A 110 -16.91 7.06 -1.32
C ASN A 110 -15.73 6.14 -1.00
N ASP A 111 -15.68 4.91 -1.51
CA ASP A 111 -14.55 4.03 -1.23
C ASP A 111 -13.24 4.61 -1.78
N SER A 112 -12.15 4.36 -1.07
CA SER A 112 -10.81 4.55 -1.61
C SER A 112 -10.50 3.48 -2.64
N VAL A 113 -9.85 3.88 -3.72
CA VAL A 113 -9.58 3.01 -4.87
C VAL A 113 -8.15 3.18 -5.31
N LEU A 114 -7.46 2.07 -5.54
CA LEU A 114 -6.12 2.07 -6.10
C LEU A 114 -6.19 2.00 -7.64
N LEU A 115 -5.67 3.03 -8.28
CA LEU A 115 -5.43 3.08 -9.72
C LEU A 115 -4.13 2.34 -10.06
N ALA A 116 -4.15 1.58 -11.14
CA ALA A 116 -3.00 0.78 -11.58
C ALA A 116 -2.81 0.80 -13.10
N GLU A 117 -1.55 0.83 -13.52
CA GLU A 117 -1.15 0.51 -14.89
C GLU A 117 -1.43 -0.97 -15.21
N LYS A 118 -1.52 -1.30 -16.51
CA LYS A 118 -1.86 -2.66 -16.98
C LYS A 118 -0.94 -3.74 -16.41
N ASP A 119 0.34 -3.43 -16.24
CA ASP A 119 1.40 -4.33 -15.81
C ASP A 119 1.89 -4.02 -14.37
N ALA A 120 1.14 -3.22 -13.61
CA ALA A 120 1.53 -2.85 -12.24
C ALA A 120 1.63 -4.07 -11.30
N PHE A 121 0.85 -5.11 -11.58
CA PHE A 121 0.79 -6.37 -10.83
C PHE A 121 1.37 -7.56 -11.62
N GLU A 122 2.27 -7.32 -12.57
CA GLU A 122 2.90 -8.39 -13.33
C GLU A 122 3.60 -9.40 -12.40
N GLY A 123 3.24 -10.68 -12.51
CA GLY A 123 3.76 -11.75 -11.65
C GLY A 123 3.11 -11.85 -10.27
N HIS A 124 2.03 -11.11 -10.01
CA HIS A 124 1.22 -11.23 -8.81
C HIS A 124 0.00 -12.14 -9.03
N THR A 125 -0.34 -12.91 -8.00
CA THR A 125 -1.62 -13.60 -7.87
C THR A 125 -2.45 -12.85 -6.83
N PHE A 126 -3.65 -12.41 -7.19
CA PHE A 126 -4.60 -11.85 -6.24
C PHE A 126 -5.18 -12.96 -5.37
N LEU A 127 -5.06 -12.80 -4.06
CA LEU A 127 -5.62 -13.75 -3.11
C LEU A 127 -7.06 -13.36 -2.79
N SER A 128 -7.90 -14.37 -2.60
CA SER A 128 -9.16 -14.15 -1.89
C SER A 128 -8.86 -13.61 -0.50
N TYR A 129 -9.71 -12.71 0.00
CA TYR A 129 -9.59 -12.18 1.34
C TYR A 129 -10.96 -12.08 1.97
N LYS A 130 -11.05 -12.49 3.22
CA LYS A 130 -12.24 -12.45 4.04
C LYS A 130 -12.02 -11.44 5.18
N PRO A 131 -12.68 -10.28 5.15
CA PRO A 131 -12.75 -9.41 6.32
C PRO A 131 -13.35 -10.15 7.51
N LEU A 132 -12.83 -9.88 8.70
CA LEU A 132 -13.31 -10.46 9.95
C LEU A 132 -13.75 -9.32 10.87
N SER A 133 -14.97 -9.41 11.39
CA SER A 133 -15.47 -8.47 12.40
C SER A 133 -14.95 -8.80 13.81
N LYS A 134 -14.51 -10.04 14.03
CA LYS A 134 -13.92 -10.54 15.28
C LYS A 134 -12.92 -11.65 14.97
N GLY A 135 -11.88 -11.73 15.79
CA GLY A 135 -10.88 -12.80 15.72
C GLY A 135 -9.63 -12.42 16.48
N THR A 136 -8.84 -13.41 16.87
CA THR A 136 -7.56 -13.22 17.57
C THR A 136 -6.49 -14.06 16.91
N PHE A 137 -5.24 -13.60 17.00
CA PHE A 137 -4.10 -14.42 16.66
C PHE A 137 -3.98 -15.60 17.63
N SER A 138 -3.47 -16.73 17.12
CA SER A 138 -3.16 -17.87 17.96
C SER A 138 -2.09 -17.51 19.00
N LYS A 139 -2.07 -18.24 20.12
CA LYS A 139 -1.06 -18.06 21.18
C LYS A 139 0.37 -18.19 20.65
N THR A 140 0.58 -19.10 19.70
CA THR A 140 1.89 -19.30 19.04
C THR A 140 2.31 -18.07 18.26
N VAL A 141 1.40 -17.46 17.49
CA VAL A 141 1.69 -16.22 16.75
C VAL A 141 1.99 -15.07 17.71
N ILE A 142 1.19 -14.91 18.77
CA ILE A 142 1.46 -13.87 19.79
C ILE A 142 2.83 -14.06 20.43
N ALA A 143 3.21 -15.28 20.80
CA ALA A 143 4.53 -15.55 21.36
C ALA A 143 5.67 -15.19 20.38
N GLN A 144 5.48 -15.42 19.07
CA GLN A 144 6.44 -15.00 18.05
C GLN A 144 6.52 -13.47 17.94
N ILE A 145 5.38 -12.79 17.94
CA ILE A 145 5.29 -11.33 17.87
C ILE A 145 6.00 -10.70 19.07
N GLU A 146 5.68 -11.12 20.30
CA GLU A 146 6.31 -10.61 21.52
C GLU A 146 7.82 -10.85 21.54
N LYS A 147 8.26 -12.02 21.09
CA LYS A 147 9.68 -12.37 21.00
C LYS A 147 10.42 -11.45 20.03
N GLN A 148 9.86 -11.20 18.85
CA GLN A 148 10.49 -10.35 17.84
C GLN A 148 10.52 -8.87 18.26
N LYS A 149 9.42 -8.38 18.85
CA LYS A 149 9.30 -6.98 19.27
C LYS A 149 9.90 -6.67 20.63
N LYS A 150 10.20 -7.70 21.42
CA LYS A 150 10.67 -7.58 22.81
C LYS A 150 9.72 -6.73 23.66
N ARG A 151 8.41 -6.83 23.40
CA ARG A 151 7.34 -6.15 24.13
C ARG A 151 6.13 -7.07 24.26
N LYS A 152 5.43 -6.98 25.38
CA LYS A 152 4.19 -7.74 25.62
C LYS A 152 3.04 -7.18 24.79
N VAL A 153 2.23 -8.04 24.22
CA VAL A 153 0.99 -7.65 23.53
C VAL A 153 -0.11 -7.48 24.57
N VAL A 154 -0.75 -6.32 24.61
CA VAL A 154 -1.84 -5.99 25.56
C VAL A 154 -3.21 -5.99 24.91
N LYS A 155 -3.28 -5.67 23.61
CA LYS A 155 -4.50 -5.80 22.80
C LYS A 155 -4.15 -6.40 21.46
N GLN A 156 -5.09 -7.13 20.88
CA GLN A 156 -4.97 -7.70 19.55
C GLN A 156 -6.33 -7.90 18.91
N GLY A 157 -6.35 -7.96 17.57
CA GLY A 157 -7.49 -8.45 16.83
C GLY A 157 -7.17 -8.68 15.35
N LEU A 158 -7.84 -9.65 14.74
CA LEU A 158 -7.75 -9.88 13.30
C LEU A 158 -8.61 -8.87 12.55
N ILE A 159 -8.08 -8.36 11.45
CA ILE A 159 -8.80 -7.54 10.47
C ILE A 159 -9.36 -8.46 9.38
N GLY A 160 -8.60 -9.48 8.98
CA GLY A 160 -9.09 -10.50 8.06
C GLY A 160 -8.06 -11.53 7.67
N GLN A 161 -8.46 -12.40 6.74
CA GLN A 161 -7.72 -13.61 6.38
C GLN A 161 -7.75 -13.83 4.87
N ALA A 162 -6.59 -14.09 4.27
CA ALA A 162 -6.48 -14.48 2.87
C ALA A 162 -6.40 -16.00 2.68
N THR A 163 -5.64 -16.69 3.53
CA THR A 163 -5.50 -18.16 3.56
C THR A 163 -5.36 -18.64 5.01
N PRO A 164 -5.39 -19.96 5.29
CA PRO A 164 -5.16 -20.49 6.63
C PRO A 164 -3.88 -20.00 7.32
N ASP A 165 -2.85 -19.61 6.56
CA ASP A 165 -1.57 -19.14 7.09
C ASP A 165 -1.34 -17.63 6.90
N VAL A 166 -2.26 -16.95 6.21
CA VAL A 166 -2.12 -15.53 5.86
C VAL A 166 -3.27 -14.74 6.49
N HIS A 167 -2.98 -14.14 7.64
CA HIS A 167 -3.88 -13.22 8.34
C HIS A 167 -3.28 -11.83 8.43
N ILE A 168 -4.15 -10.84 8.36
CA ILE A 168 -3.84 -9.44 8.66
C ILE A 168 -4.57 -9.08 9.95
N GLY A 169 -3.85 -8.49 10.90
CA GLY A 169 -4.44 -8.02 12.14
C GLY A 169 -3.62 -6.93 12.80
N LEU A 170 -4.10 -6.45 13.93
CA LEU A 170 -3.51 -5.37 14.70
C LEU A 170 -3.09 -5.91 16.06
N VAL A 171 -1.95 -5.44 16.56
CA VAL A 171 -1.52 -5.64 17.94
C VAL A 171 -1.10 -4.32 18.57
N GLU A 172 -1.45 -4.12 19.83
CA GLU A 172 -0.99 -3.03 20.67
C GLU A 172 -0.07 -3.59 21.75
N TYR A 173 1.07 -2.93 21.99
CA TYR A 173 2.06 -3.40 22.95
C TYR A 173 2.00 -2.63 24.26
N ALA A 174 2.37 -3.29 25.35
CA ALA A 174 2.59 -2.67 26.63
C ALA A 174 3.59 -1.51 26.48
N LYS A 175 3.23 -0.34 26.98
CA LYS A 175 4.13 0.81 27.09
C LYS A 175 5.13 0.55 28.20
N ALA A 176 6.41 0.42 27.87
CA ALA A 176 7.48 0.40 28.86
C ALA A 176 7.89 1.83 29.26
N LYS A 177 8.47 1.98 30.45
CA LYS A 177 8.98 3.28 30.93
C LYS A 177 9.97 3.86 29.90
N GLY A 178 9.74 5.12 29.51
CA GLY A 178 10.57 5.82 28.53
C GLY A 178 10.34 5.43 27.07
N GLN A 179 9.36 4.56 26.77
CA GLN A 179 8.98 4.19 25.41
C GLN A 179 7.65 4.83 25.03
N LYS A 180 7.54 5.23 23.76
CA LYS A 180 6.27 5.67 23.18
C LYS A 180 5.29 4.50 23.05
N PRO A 181 3.97 4.78 23.06
CA PRO A 181 2.95 3.81 22.64
C PRO A 181 3.33 3.19 21.29
N LEU A 182 3.05 1.90 21.13
CA LEU A 182 3.36 1.16 19.92
C LEU A 182 2.18 0.26 19.58
N ALA A 183 1.78 0.31 18.33
CA ALA A 183 0.95 -0.70 17.70
C ALA A 183 1.65 -1.20 16.44
N SER A 184 1.27 -2.39 15.96
CA SER A 184 1.69 -2.87 14.65
C SER A 184 0.51 -3.44 13.89
N LEU A 185 0.45 -3.10 12.60
CA LEU A 185 -0.25 -3.94 11.63
C LEU A 185 0.63 -5.15 11.33
N VAL A 186 0.08 -6.35 11.49
CA VAL A 186 0.79 -7.62 11.39
C VAL A 186 0.24 -8.43 10.24
N LEU A 187 1.11 -8.81 9.30
CA LEU A 187 0.86 -9.83 8.31
C LEU A 187 1.50 -11.14 8.78
N THR A 188 0.69 -12.15 9.08
CA THR A 188 1.20 -13.50 9.37
C THR A 188 1.40 -14.27 8.07
N THR A 189 2.44 -15.08 8.03
CA THR A 189 2.77 -15.96 6.90
C THR A 189 3.30 -17.29 7.43
N LYS A 190 3.47 -18.28 6.55
CA LYS A 190 4.18 -19.54 6.88
C LYS A 190 5.60 -19.32 7.41
N ARG A 191 6.25 -18.20 7.06
CA ARG A 191 7.62 -17.86 7.50
C ARG A 191 7.65 -17.06 8.80
N GLY A 192 6.50 -16.69 9.34
CA GLY A 192 6.35 -15.87 10.54
C GLY A 192 5.71 -14.51 10.27
N PRO A 193 5.54 -13.69 11.33
CA PRO A 193 4.91 -12.38 11.24
C PRO A 193 5.83 -11.33 10.61
N LEU A 194 5.22 -10.44 9.83
CA LEU A 194 5.80 -9.23 9.26
C LEU A 194 5.04 -8.02 9.82
N PHE A 195 5.71 -6.89 9.98
CA PHE A 195 5.18 -5.75 10.74
C PHE A 195 5.26 -4.45 9.95
N LEU A 196 4.22 -3.65 10.05
CA LEU A 196 4.27 -2.20 9.91
C LEU A 196 4.00 -1.60 11.30
N ASP A 197 4.90 -0.75 11.80
CA ASP A 197 4.82 -0.18 13.14
C ASP A 197 4.22 1.21 13.14
N PHE A 198 3.28 1.44 14.05
CA PHE A 198 2.70 2.74 14.37
C PHE A 198 3.25 3.19 15.72
N VAL A 199 4.26 4.05 15.68
CA VAL A 199 4.81 4.68 16.88
C VAL A 199 3.92 5.86 17.24
N GLY A 200 3.22 5.76 18.38
CA GLY A 200 2.37 6.83 18.88
C GLY A 200 3.16 7.94 19.56
N ASN A 201 2.47 8.98 19.98
CA ASN A 201 2.97 10.04 20.86
C ASN A 201 2.39 9.86 22.28
N ASP A 202 2.65 10.81 23.19
CA ASP A 202 2.20 10.72 24.58
C ASP A 202 0.89 11.49 24.85
N ASP A 203 0.26 12.05 23.80
CA ASP A 203 -1.04 12.70 23.87
C ASP A 203 -2.14 11.62 23.91
N PRO A 204 -2.89 11.48 25.02
CA PRO A 204 -3.96 10.51 25.12
C PRO A 204 -5.18 10.84 24.25
N THR A 205 -5.30 12.05 23.71
CA THR A 205 -6.38 12.43 22.78
C THR A 205 -6.05 12.12 21.33
N SER A 206 -4.76 12.06 20.99
CA SER A 206 -4.27 11.94 19.62
C SER A 206 -3.02 11.05 19.54
N THR A 207 -3.09 9.84 20.11
CA THR A 207 -1.89 9.01 20.34
C THR A 207 -1.26 8.56 19.02
N TRP A 208 -2.05 8.05 18.08
CA TRP A 208 -1.59 7.61 16.77
C TRP A 208 -2.07 8.53 15.64
N ARG A 209 -3.25 9.13 15.78
CA ARG A 209 -3.85 10.08 14.84
C ARG A 209 -4.63 11.17 15.60
N VAL A 210 -4.88 12.30 14.94
CA VAL A 210 -5.69 13.39 15.49
C VAL A 210 -7.06 12.85 15.94
N ASP A 211 -7.43 13.16 17.18
CA ASP A 211 -8.70 12.82 17.82
C ASP A 211 -9.03 11.32 17.84
N ASP A 212 -8.01 10.45 17.93
CA ASP A 212 -8.20 9.00 18.05
C ASP A 212 -8.54 8.53 19.48
N GLY A 213 -8.52 9.44 20.46
CA GLY A 213 -8.83 9.14 21.85
C GLY A 213 -7.92 8.08 22.47
N GLY A 214 -6.69 7.96 21.98
CA GLY A 214 -5.75 6.96 22.46
C GLY A 214 -6.19 5.55 22.11
N THR A 215 -6.94 5.38 21.00
CA THR A 215 -7.46 4.10 20.53
C THR A 215 -7.05 3.80 19.10
N ILE A 216 -6.60 2.57 18.87
CA ILE A 216 -6.35 2.00 17.55
C ILE A 216 -6.93 0.59 17.53
N THR A 217 -7.90 0.33 16.65
CA THR A 217 -8.65 -0.94 16.63
C THR A 217 -8.73 -1.54 15.23
N PRO A 218 -8.90 -2.87 15.11
CA PRO A 218 -8.97 -3.53 13.80
C PRO A 218 -10.04 -2.99 12.85
N ASP A 219 -11.19 -2.55 13.37
CA ASP A 219 -12.31 -2.02 12.59
C ASP A 219 -12.02 -0.67 11.93
N MET A 220 -10.95 0.02 12.34
CA MET A 220 -10.47 1.22 11.67
C MET A 220 -9.73 0.92 10.36
N PHE A 221 -9.47 -0.35 10.05
CA PHE A 221 -8.68 -0.76 8.89
C PHE A 221 -9.54 -1.50 7.86
N HIS A 222 -9.47 -1.05 6.61
CA HIS A 222 -10.06 -1.72 5.47
C HIS A 222 -8.96 -2.17 4.50
N ILE A 223 -8.94 -3.45 4.12
CA ILE A 223 -7.93 -4.00 3.22
C ILE A 223 -8.45 -3.93 1.78
N LEU A 224 -7.72 -3.23 0.91
CA LEU A 224 -8.10 -3.04 -0.50
C LEU A 224 -7.71 -4.23 -1.37
N PHE A 225 -6.56 -4.86 -1.09
CA PHE A 225 -6.15 -6.09 -1.77
C PHE A 225 -5.12 -6.86 -0.95
N VAL A 226 -4.99 -8.15 -1.27
CA VAL A 226 -3.85 -8.99 -0.90
C VAL A 226 -3.39 -9.74 -2.14
N THR A 227 -2.08 -9.73 -2.41
CA THR A 227 -1.47 -10.47 -3.51
C THR A 227 -0.24 -11.23 -3.03
N GLU A 228 0.17 -12.23 -3.80
CA GLU A 228 1.42 -12.95 -3.63
C GLU A 228 2.20 -12.94 -4.95
N SER A 229 3.52 -12.77 -4.86
CA SER A 229 4.44 -12.91 -5.99
C SER A 229 5.69 -13.66 -5.53
N LYS A 230 6.66 -13.84 -6.45
CA LYS A 230 7.97 -14.39 -6.09
C LYS A 230 8.73 -13.56 -5.04
N GLN A 231 8.37 -12.28 -4.87
CA GLN A 231 8.95 -11.39 -3.87
C GLN A 231 8.29 -11.54 -2.47
N GLY A 232 7.18 -12.26 -2.39
CA GLY A 232 6.37 -12.44 -1.18
C GLY A 232 5.01 -11.78 -1.31
N TYR A 233 4.41 -11.42 -0.17
CA TYR A 233 3.08 -10.84 -0.13
C TYR A 233 3.10 -9.32 -0.34
N SER A 234 2.07 -8.79 -0.98
CA SER A 234 1.77 -7.37 -0.99
C SER A 234 0.32 -7.15 -0.61
N PHE A 235 0.03 -6.06 0.09
CA PHE A 235 -1.34 -5.69 0.43
C PHE A 235 -1.44 -4.17 0.52
N ALA A 236 -2.66 -3.66 0.37
CA ALA A 236 -2.95 -2.26 0.62
C ALA A 236 -4.06 -2.13 1.66
N TYR A 237 -4.00 -1.07 2.43
CA TYR A 237 -5.02 -0.76 3.42
C TYR A 237 -5.40 0.71 3.38
N GLU A 238 -6.62 0.96 3.82
CA GLU A 238 -7.12 2.22 4.30
C GLU A 238 -7.22 2.15 5.83
N TRP A 239 -6.75 3.19 6.51
CA TRP A 239 -6.93 3.39 7.93
C TRP A 239 -7.79 4.63 8.13
N SER A 240 -8.96 4.49 8.74
CA SER A 240 -9.85 5.60 9.09
C SER A 240 -9.37 6.34 10.34
N GLY A 241 -9.67 7.62 10.41
CA GLY A 241 -9.45 8.49 11.56
C GLY A 241 -10.36 9.72 11.45
N ALA A 242 -10.41 10.54 12.49
CA ALA A 242 -11.36 11.65 12.59
C ALA A 242 -11.27 12.64 11.41
N GLU A 243 -10.05 12.93 10.95
CA GLU A 243 -9.82 13.88 9.85
C GLU A 243 -9.95 13.26 8.45
N GLY A 244 -9.95 11.93 8.36
CA GLY A 244 -9.91 11.25 7.07
C GLY A 244 -9.14 9.93 7.08
N TYR A 245 -8.65 9.55 5.91
CA TYR A 245 -8.12 8.22 5.66
C TYR A 245 -6.64 8.25 5.34
N SER A 246 -5.87 7.30 5.88
CA SER A 246 -4.47 7.06 5.51
C SER A 246 -4.43 5.82 4.63
N LEU A 247 -3.73 5.89 3.51
CA LEU A 247 -3.70 4.87 2.48
C LEU A 247 -2.27 4.41 2.26
N GLU A 248 -2.01 3.11 2.33
CA GLU A 248 -0.68 2.57 2.02
C GLU A 248 -0.76 1.31 1.19
N VAL A 249 0.19 1.16 0.26
CA VAL A 249 0.51 -0.11 -0.40
C VAL A 249 1.83 -0.61 0.18
N LEU A 250 1.83 -1.84 0.69
CA LEU A 250 2.99 -2.50 1.25
C LEU A 250 3.37 -3.72 0.42
N GLN A 251 4.67 -4.02 0.35
CA GLN A 251 5.19 -5.24 -0.23
C GLN A 251 6.22 -5.86 0.72
N GLN A 252 6.23 -7.18 0.83
CA GLN A 252 7.27 -7.92 1.50
C GLN A 252 8.59 -7.78 0.75
N GLN A 253 9.66 -7.48 1.49
CA GLN A 253 11.03 -7.50 1.01
C GLN A 253 11.88 -8.26 2.05
N GLY A 254 12.15 -9.53 1.75
CA GLY A 254 12.77 -10.45 2.70
C GLY A 254 11.89 -10.64 3.95
N GLY A 255 12.44 -10.34 5.13
CA GLY A 255 11.75 -10.47 6.43
C GLY A 255 11.04 -9.19 6.90
N LYS A 256 10.79 -8.22 6.02
CA LYS A 256 10.18 -6.93 6.36
C LYS A 256 9.11 -6.52 5.35
N LEU A 257 8.25 -5.57 5.72
CA LEU A 257 7.39 -4.84 4.79
C LEU A 257 8.10 -3.55 4.38
N ARG A 258 8.11 -3.27 3.07
CA ARG A 258 8.46 -1.96 2.51
C ARG A 258 7.18 -1.26 2.07
N ARG A 259 7.17 0.06 2.22
CA ARG A 259 6.15 0.92 1.64
C ARG A 259 6.42 1.08 0.14
N VAL A 260 5.38 0.88 -0.66
CA VAL A 260 5.40 1.04 -2.12
C VAL A 260 4.76 2.37 -2.52
N LEU A 261 3.62 2.70 -1.92
CA LEU A 261 2.87 3.91 -2.17
C LEU A 261 2.23 4.34 -0.85
N GLN A 262 2.12 5.64 -0.64
CA GLN A 262 1.37 6.23 0.46
C GLN A 262 0.52 7.38 -0.07
N GLY A 263 -0.65 7.55 0.52
CA GLY A 263 -1.54 8.67 0.27
C GLY A 263 -2.44 8.92 1.45
N SER A 264 -3.29 9.93 1.34
CA SER A 264 -4.32 10.22 2.32
C SER A 264 -5.54 10.80 1.63
N ARG A 265 -6.66 10.76 2.34
CA ARG A 265 -7.88 11.47 1.98
C ARG A 265 -8.31 12.36 3.13
N TYR A 266 -8.42 13.66 2.91
CA TYR A 266 -9.06 14.54 3.88
C TYR A 266 -10.57 14.42 3.76
N ALA A 267 -11.25 13.98 4.81
CA ALA A 267 -12.69 13.70 4.76
C ALA A 267 -13.44 14.15 6.02
N ALA A 268 -12.79 14.89 6.92
CA ALA A 268 -13.36 15.33 8.19
C ALA A 268 -14.71 16.06 8.04
N PRO A 269 -15.69 15.87 8.94
CA PRO A 269 -15.78 14.73 9.85
C PRO A 269 -16.10 13.46 9.05
N VAL A 270 -15.43 12.37 9.42
CA VAL A 270 -15.65 11.03 8.88
C VAL A 270 -16.81 10.34 9.56
#